data_AF-A0A2V6E3L4-F1
#
_entry.id   AF-A0A2V6E3L4-F1
#
_cell.length_a   1.000
_cell.length_b   1.000
_cell.length_c   1.000
_cell.angle_alpha   90.00
_cell.angle_beta   90.00
_cell.angle_gamma   90.00
#
_symmetry.space_group_name_H-M   'P 1'
#
loop_
_entity.id
_entity.type
_entity.pdbx_description
1 polymer ?
#
loop_
_entity_poly.entity_id
_entity_poly.type
_entity_poly.pdbx_seq_one_letter_code
_entity_poly.pdbx_strand_id
1 'polypeptide(L)'
;MPKCDISFPTPLPDDPNKWDGWNKYRSSNFYERLCLDPRANPSNELIEEHCRELLRWWQKKLPLKNQPSNPLAQLLRAGLEESSRYLTEARVELLDPERRRAADDELAAQEHEEAVAEFQKYLLFAIGDGTLTVEQEKHLMRFGREHGLTKEQIIFWIEGKLKESGAQRVAPPAAVSPPKRDGQASSNPQEEFLRMLRLSGLDGEDMTDDQRDAFINMAENLGLEADEAEDLVDLYLEEANGASPAEATPEAPRIEVSRPAPREAEPRPVADGASAVESEVPAEHGRHVNFQDPLVGEMLFVPAGEFVMGSDAPEAAPNEGPLFRVTLNHFYLSRHLITNASYEQFQPSHVRKRMPGAGDRHPVVHVSSLEAIKFCQWLSARTRKKYRLPTEAEWEYAARGTDGRKYPWGNYEGRGDLANFADRNTNFAWSDRDIDDGYPETSPVGAFPFGASAFGMEDMAGNVWEWCLDYYEPYRPAPKVNPRGPTMGNRRVYRGGSWKSRFNSLRTTVRGSNVPTFSCNDLGFRVVCECE
;
A
#
# COMPACT_ATOMS: atom_id res chain seq x y z
N MET A 1 -8.90 -16.87 13.72
CA MET A 1 -8.82 -15.91 14.85
C MET A 1 -7.82 -14.80 14.55
N PRO A 2 -8.11 -13.52 14.87
CA PRO A 2 -7.14 -12.44 14.71
C PRO A 2 -5.92 -12.72 15.60
N LYS A 3 -4.71 -12.62 15.03
CA LYS A 3 -3.47 -12.69 15.81
C LYS A 3 -3.55 -11.63 16.90
N CYS A 4 -3.52 -12.06 18.15
CA CYS A 4 -3.44 -11.19 19.30
C CYS A 4 -2.06 -10.51 19.27
N ASP A 5 -1.92 -9.40 18.55
CA ASP A 5 -0.78 -8.48 18.66
C ASP A 5 -0.87 -7.74 20.01
N ILE A 6 -0.72 -8.49 21.09
CA ILE A 6 -0.57 -7.93 22.43
C ILE A 6 0.92 -7.70 22.62
N SER A 7 1.41 -6.57 22.11
CA SER A 7 2.72 -6.09 22.55
C SER A 7 2.63 -5.84 24.06
N PHE A 8 3.54 -6.44 24.83
CA PHE A 8 3.66 -6.21 26.27
C PHE A 8 4.48 -4.93 26.48
N PRO A 9 3.87 -3.79 26.86
CA PRO A 9 4.60 -2.53 26.94
C PRO A 9 5.49 -2.52 28.18
N THR A 10 6.78 -2.23 27.99
CA THR A 10 7.76 -2.08 29.07
C THR A 10 8.24 -0.62 29.13
N PRO A 11 7.87 0.18 30.16
CA PRO A 11 7.02 -0.17 31.31
C PRO A 11 5.51 -0.13 31.00
N LEU A 12 4.72 -0.89 31.77
CA LEU A 12 3.26 -0.89 31.66
C LEU A 12 2.67 0.53 31.87
N PRO A 13 1.86 1.07 30.94
CA PRO A 13 1.27 2.40 31.05
C PRO A 13 0.40 2.55 32.30
N ASP A 14 0.46 3.72 32.94
CA ASP A 14 -0.40 4.01 34.09
C ASP A 14 -1.88 4.19 33.72
N ASP A 15 -2.14 4.60 32.49
CA ASP A 15 -3.49 4.71 31.92
C ASP A 15 -3.83 3.43 31.14
N PRO A 16 -4.85 2.66 31.58
CA PRO A 16 -5.25 1.44 30.89
C PRO A 16 -5.71 1.67 29.44
N ASN A 17 -6.18 2.87 29.08
CA ASN A 17 -6.61 3.14 27.70
C ASN A 17 -5.45 3.24 26.71
N LYS A 18 -4.20 3.26 27.19
CA LYS A 18 -3.01 3.28 26.34
C LYS A 18 -2.48 1.89 25.97
N TRP A 19 -3.17 0.82 26.39
CA TRP A 19 -2.73 -0.56 26.13
C TRP A 19 -3.89 -1.56 26.18
N ASP A 20 -4.26 -2.17 25.06
CA ASP A 20 -5.45 -3.03 24.98
C ASP A 20 -5.37 -4.36 25.76
N GLY A 21 -4.20 -4.76 26.28
CA GLY A 21 -4.03 -6.02 27.01
C GLY A 21 -4.56 -6.00 28.45
N TRP A 22 -4.87 -4.83 29.03
CA TRP A 22 -5.22 -4.74 30.46
C TRP A 22 -6.49 -5.48 30.85
N ASN A 23 -7.42 -5.70 29.91
CA ASN A 23 -8.71 -6.33 30.16
C ASN A 23 -8.68 -7.87 29.94
N LYS A 24 -7.57 -8.43 29.44
CA LYS A 24 -7.46 -9.84 29.05
C LYS A 24 -7.24 -10.81 30.20
N TYR A 25 -7.07 -10.31 31.42
CA TYR A 25 -6.92 -11.12 32.63
C TYR A 25 -8.10 -12.08 32.89
N ARG A 26 -9.25 -11.90 32.23
CA ARG A 26 -10.43 -12.79 32.32
C ARG A 26 -10.56 -13.80 31.17
N SER A 27 -9.61 -13.83 30.22
CA SER A 27 -9.70 -14.74 29.07
C SER A 27 -9.78 -16.20 29.51
N SER A 28 -10.43 -17.06 28.75
CA SER A 28 -10.34 -18.51 28.95
C SER A 28 -8.93 -19.04 28.64
N ASN A 29 -8.19 -18.36 27.76
CA ASN A 29 -6.82 -18.71 27.41
C ASN A 29 -5.82 -18.14 28.43
N PHE A 30 -5.05 -19.01 29.09
CA PHE A 30 -4.06 -18.62 30.09
C PHE A 30 -2.92 -17.73 29.54
N TYR A 31 -2.51 -17.95 28.28
CA TYR A 31 -1.47 -17.14 27.63
C TYR A 31 -1.93 -15.71 27.41
N GLU A 32 -3.18 -15.50 27.00
CA GLU A 32 -3.75 -14.16 26.82
C GLU A 32 -3.84 -13.38 28.12
N ARG A 33 -4.12 -14.05 29.25
CA ARG A 33 -4.14 -13.40 30.58
C ARG A 33 -2.78 -12.80 30.94
N LEU A 34 -1.70 -13.44 30.50
CA LEU A 34 -0.32 -12.97 30.69
C LEU A 34 0.20 -12.17 29.50
N CYS A 35 -0.64 -11.91 28.50
CA CYS A 35 -0.29 -11.18 27.29
C CYS A 35 0.91 -11.83 26.58
N LEU A 36 0.84 -13.16 26.44
CA LEU A 36 1.82 -14.01 25.77
C LEU A 36 1.19 -14.68 24.55
N ASP A 37 2.02 -14.95 23.54
CA ASP A 37 1.63 -15.77 22.39
C ASP A 37 2.00 -17.24 22.68
N PRO A 38 1.02 -18.18 22.69
CA PRO A 38 1.30 -19.61 22.85
C PRO A 38 2.24 -20.15 21.76
N ARG A 39 2.18 -19.62 20.54
CA ARG A 39 2.99 -20.08 19.39
C ARG A 39 4.46 -19.68 19.51
N ALA A 40 4.74 -18.63 20.28
CA ALA A 40 6.11 -18.18 20.56
C ALA A 40 6.84 -19.09 21.57
N ASN A 41 6.16 -20.08 22.16
CA ASN A 41 6.67 -20.99 23.18
C ASN A 41 7.44 -20.26 24.30
N PRO A 42 6.75 -19.42 25.10
CA PRO A 42 7.39 -18.54 26.07
C PRO A 42 8.16 -19.33 27.13
N SER A 43 9.32 -18.83 27.53
CA SER A 43 10.12 -19.43 28.60
C SER A 43 9.42 -19.28 29.96
N ASN A 44 9.74 -20.16 30.90
CA ASN A 44 9.21 -20.06 32.27
C ASN A 44 9.61 -18.72 32.93
N GLU A 45 10.80 -18.21 32.62
CA GLU A 45 11.28 -16.90 33.10
C GLU A 45 10.39 -15.76 32.59
N LEU A 46 10.03 -15.78 31.31
CA LEU A 46 9.16 -14.79 30.68
C LEU A 46 7.73 -14.83 31.25
N ILE A 47 7.20 -16.05 31.47
CA ILE A 47 5.89 -16.27 32.11
C ILE A 47 5.88 -15.65 33.52
N GLU A 48 6.93 -15.89 34.31
CA GLU A 48 7.05 -15.33 35.65
C GLU A 48 7.22 -13.81 35.65
N GLU A 49 7.97 -13.27 34.69
CA GLU A 49 8.17 -11.84 34.51
C GLU A 49 6.85 -11.13 34.20
N HIS A 50 6.13 -11.55 33.18
CA HIS A 50 4.84 -10.98 32.78
C HIS A 50 3.82 -11.07 33.93
N CYS A 51 3.72 -12.21 34.61
CA CYS A 51 2.84 -12.36 35.77
C CYS A 51 3.19 -11.35 36.88
N ARG A 52 4.48 -11.18 37.20
CA ARG A 52 4.96 -10.26 38.23
C ARG A 52 4.65 -8.81 37.87
N GLU A 53 4.86 -8.42 36.62
CA GLU A 53 4.63 -7.05 36.17
C GLU A 53 3.14 -6.70 36.15
N LEU A 54 2.29 -7.61 35.67
CA LEU A 54 0.84 -7.44 35.70
C LEU A 54 0.30 -7.37 37.14
N LEU A 55 0.79 -8.23 38.04
CA LEU A 55 0.41 -8.17 39.45
C LEU A 55 0.84 -6.85 40.10
N ARG A 56 2.06 -6.38 39.82
CA ARG A 56 2.53 -5.06 40.31
C ARG A 56 1.67 -3.93 39.79
N TRP A 57 1.28 -3.98 38.52
CA TRP A 57 0.42 -2.98 37.91
C TRP A 57 -0.96 -2.94 38.59
N TRP A 58 -1.60 -4.09 38.78
CA TRP A 58 -2.89 -4.17 39.50
C TRP A 58 -2.79 -3.73 40.96
N GLN A 59 -1.69 -4.08 41.65
CA GLN A 59 -1.44 -3.64 43.03
C GLN A 59 -1.33 -2.12 43.15
N LYS A 60 -0.69 -1.44 42.19
CA LYS A 60 -0.64 0.04 42.15
C LYS A 60 -2.02 0.68 42.05
N LYS A 61 -3.00 -0.02 41.47
CA LYS A 61 -4.37 0.47 41.29
C LYS A 61 -5.30 0.11 42.46
N LEU A 62 -4.87 -0.73 43.40
CA LEU A 62 -5.67 -1.16 44.56
C LEU A 62 -6.25 -0.01 45.41
N PRO A 63 -5.54 1.13 45.63
CA PRO A 63 -6.11 2.26 46.37
C PRO A 63 -7.36 2.88 45.71
N LEU A 64 -7.55 2.69 44.39
CA LEU A 64 -8.73 3.17 43.66
C LEU A 64 -10.02 2.49 44.12
N LYS A 65 -9.92 1.31 44.76
CA LYS A 65 -11.07 0.59 45.33
C LYS A 65 -11.87 1.45 46.31
N ASN A 66 -11.20 2.34 47.04
CA ASN A 66 -11.82 3.23 48.03
C ASN A 66 -12.30 4.57 47.42
N GLN A 67 -12.26 4.73 46.09
CA GLN A 67 -12.63 5.96 45.38
C GLN A 67 -13.70 5.68 44.31
N PRO A 68 -14.95 5.31 44.68
CA PRO A 68 -15.96 4.86 43.73
C PRO A 68 -16.44 5.93 42.72
N SER A 69 -16.20 7.21 43.02
CA SER A 69 -16.47 8.35 42.13
C SER A 69 -15.38 8.62 41.08
N ASN A 70 -14.21 7.97 41.19
CA ASN A 70 -13.12 8.12 40.22
C ASN A 70 -13.44 7.33 38.93
N PRO A 71 -13.41 7.95 37.73
CA PRO A 71 -13.67 7.27 36.47
C PRO A 71 -12.78 6.04 36.23
N LEU A 72 -11.51 6.10 36.63
CA LEU A 72 -10.56 4.99 36.51
C LEU A 72 -10.92 3.83 37.46
N ALA A 73 -11.45 4.14 38.64
CA ALA A 73 -11.93 3.13 39.59
C ALA A 73 -13.20 2.43 39.08
N GLN A 74 -14.04 3.12 38.30
CA GLN A 74 -15.21 2.51 37.66
C GLN A 74 -14.81 1.56 36.54
N LEU A 75 -13.84 1.97 35.70
CA LEU A 75 -13.30 1.14 34.62
C LEU A 75 -12.62 -0.14 35.14
N LEU A 76 -11.79 -0.02 36.17
CA LEU A 76 -11.01 -1.13 36.70
C LEU A 76 -11.72 -1.97 37.77
N ARG A 77 -12.93 -1.57 38.18
CA ARG A 77 -13.66 -2.12 39.35
C ARG A 77 -13.67 -3.64 39.39
N ALA A 78 -14.01 -4.24 38.26
CA ALA A 78 -14.16 -5.68 38.12
C ALA A 78 -12.80 -6.41 38.20
N GLY A 79 -11.71 -5.76 37.79
CA GLY A 79 -10.36 -6.35 37.83
C GLY A 79 -9.63 -6.13 39.15
N LEU A 80 -9.96 -5.10 39.92
CA LEU A 80 -9.31 -4.80 41.21
C LEU A 80 -9.44 -5.93 42.24
N GLU A 81 -10.48 -6.78 42.12
CA GLU A 81 -10.69 -7.92 43.01
C GLU A 81 -10.30 -9.26 42.36
N GLU A 82 -10.54 -9.40 41.07
CA GLU A 82 -10.44 -10.70 40.39
C GLU A 82 -9.08 -10.94 39.69
N SER A 83 -8.37 -9.88 39.31
CA SER A 83 -7.11 -9.99 38.52
C SER A 83 -6.05 -10.83 39.22
N SER A 84 -5.86 -10.63 40.53
CA SER A 84 -4.88 -11.39 41.32
C SER A 84 -5.13 -12.90 41.26
N ARG A 85 -6.40 -13.33 41.34
CA ARG A 85 -6.80 -14.74 41.25
C ARG A 85 -6.50 -15.30 39.86
N TYR A 86 -6.95 -14.63 38.81
CA TYR A 86 -6.81 -15.13 37.44
C TYR A 86 -5.36 -15.14 36.93
N LEU A 87 -4.54 -14.17 37.34
CA LEU A 87 -3.11 -14.13 37.02
C LEU A 87 -2.33 -15.21 37.79
N THR A 88 -2.73 -15.50 39.03
CA THR A 88 -2.13 -16.59 39.82
C THR A 88 -2.49 -17.95 39.25
N GLU A 89 -3.74 -18.13 38.83
CA GLU A 89 -4.21 -19.34 38.14
C GLU A 89 -3.43 -19.57 36.85
N ALA A 90 -3.35 -18.55 35.98
CA ALA A 90 -2.57 -18.63 34.74
C ALA A 90 -1.09 -18.98 34.99
N ARG A 91 -0.49 -18.40 36.04
CA ARG A 91 0.89 -18.74 36.43
C ARG A 91 1.04 -20.20 36.84
N VAL A 92 0.10 -20.74 37.63
CA VAL A 92 0.18 -22.14 38.08
C VAL A 92 0.00 -23.10 36.91
N GLU A 93 -0.95 -22.84 36.01
CA GLU A 93 -1.22 -23.68 34.85
C GLU A 93 -0.08 -23.67 33.82
N LEU A 94 0.55 -22.52 33.59
CA LEU A 94 1.61 -22.39 32.58
C LEU A 94 3.03 -22.73 33.07
N LEU A 95 3.28 -22.73 34.38
CA LEU A 95 4.60 -23.12 34.92
C LEU A 95 4.72 -24.62 35.22
N ASP A 96 3.60 -25.33 35.35
CA ASP A 96 3.58 -26.78 35.46
C ASP A 96 3.69 -27.42 34.06
N PRO A 97 4.73 -28.22 33.78
CA PRO A 97 4.94 -28.77 32.44
C PRO A 97 3.82 -29.70 31.94
N GLU A 98 3.18 -30.45 32.83
CA GLU A 98 2.11 -31.38 32.45
C GLU A 98 0.82 -30.62 32.14
N ARG A 99 0.49 -29.62 32.96
CA ARG A 99 -0.70 -28.77 32.75
C ARG A 99 -0.55 -27.87 31.55
N ARG A 100 0.64 -27.28 31.35
CA ARG A 100 0.95 -26.46 30.17
C ARG A 100 0.77 -27.26 28.89
N ARG A 101 1.29 -28.49 28.86
CA ARG A 101 1.10 -29.38 27.71
C ARG A 101 -0.37 -29.69 27.47
N ALA A 102 -1.15 -29.97 28.51
CA ALA A 102 -2.59 -30.20 28.37
C ALA A 102 -3.33 -28.96 27.83
N ALA A 103 -2.96 -27.76 28.29
CA ALA A 103 -3.52 -26.50 27.79
C ALA A 103 -3.13 -26.22 26.32
N ASP A 104 -1.89 -26.53 25.93
CA ASP A 104 -1.42 -26.41 24.55
C ASP A 104 -2.14 -27.40 23.63
N ASP A 105 -2.33 -28.65 24.09
CA ASP A 105 -3.06 -29.68 23.36
C ASP A 105 -4.54 -29.31 23.18
N GLU A 106 -5.19 -28.75 24.22
CA GLU A 106 -6.58 -28.26 24.15
C GLU A 106 -6.71 -27.08 23.18
N LEU A 107 -5.79 -26.11 23.22
CA LEU A 107 -5.80 -24.97 22.32
C LEU A 107 -5.59 -25.41 20.87
N ALA A 108 -4.65 -26.32 20.62
CA ALA A 108 -4.43 -26.88 19.30
C ALA A 108 -5.65 -27.65 18.78
N ALA A 109 -6.37 -28.36 19.66
CA ALA A 109 -7.61 -29.04 19.31
C ALA A 109 -8.73 -28.05 18.92
N GLN A 110 -8.88 -26.95 19.67
CA GLN A 110 -9.85 -25.89 19.35
C GLN A 110 -9.52 -25.21 18.02
N GLU A 111 -8.25 -24.86 17.78
CA GLU A 111 -7.81 -24.30 16.49
C GLU A 111 -8.08 -25.28 15.33
N HIS A 112 -7.88 -26.58 15.54
CA HIS A 112 -8.20 -27.61 14.55
C HIS A 112 -9.70 -27.72 14.28
N GLU A 113 -10.54 -27.71 15.31
CA GLU A 113 -12.01 -27.74 15.15
C GLU A 113 -12.53 -26.51 14.39
N GLU A 114 -11.99 -25.32 14.69
CA GLU A 114 -12.33 -24.10 13.96
C GLU A 114 -11.90 -24.16 12.50
N ALA A 115 -10.68 -24.62 12.22
CA ALA A 115 -10.18 -24.84 10.87
C ALA A 115 -11.08 -25.81 10.08
N VAL A 116 -11.52 -26.91 10.71
CA VAL A 116 -12.48 -27.85 10.10
C VAL A 116 -13.81 -27.17 9.82
N ALA A 117 -14.36 -26.40 10.77
CA ALA A 117 -15.64 -25.72 10.61
C ALA A 117 -15.60 -24.66 9.50
N GLU A 118 -14.49 -23.93 9.38
CA GLU A 118 -14.28 -22.93 8.32
C GLU A 118 -14.13 -23.59 6.95
N PHE A 119 -13.35 -24.68 6.88
CA PHE A 119 -13.23 -25.51 5.68
C PHE A 119 -14.59 -26.04 5.21
N GLN A 120 -15.43 -26.54 6.12
CA GLN A 120 -16.76 -27.02 5.78
C GLN A 120 -17.68 -25.93 5.22
N LYS A 121 -17.60 -24.70 5.75
CA LYS A 121 -18.34 -23.55 5.21
C LYS A 121 -17.89 -23.21 3.80
N TYR A 122 -16.58 -23.19 3.56
CA TYR A 122 -16.03 -22.90 2.24
C TYR A 122 -16.37 -23.98 1.22
N LEU A 123 -16.32 -25.26 1.64
CA LEU A 123 -16.75 -26.40 0.84
C LEU A 123 -18.24 -26.32 0.46
N LEU A 124 -19.12 -25.95 1.40
CA LEU A 124 -20.54 -25.73 1.13
C LEU A 124 -20.78 -24.63 0.09
N PHE A 125 -20.01 -23.55 0.15
CA PHE A 125 -20.07 -22.48 -0.84
C PHE A 125 -19.59 -22.96 -2.22
N ALA A 126 -18.48 -23.67 -2.28
CA ALA A 126 -17.87 -24.14 -3.52
C ALA A 126 -18.77 -25.11 -4.31
N ILE A 127 -19.56 -25.93 -3.63
CA ILE A 127 -20.51 -26.88 -4.26
C ILE A 127 -21.94 -26.32 -4.40
N GLY A 128 -22.15 -25.04 -4.09
CA GLY A 128 -23.47 -24.42 -4.01
C GLY A 128 -24.23 -24.38 -5.34
N ASP A 129 -23.52 -24.46 -6.47
CA ASP A 129 -24.08 -24.54 -7.81
C ASP A 129 -24.36 -25.99 -8.29
N GLY A 130 -24.09 -26.99 -7.45
CA GLY A 130 -24.26 -28.40 -7.77
C GLY A 130 -23.11 -29.01 -8.57
N THR A 131 -22.02 -28.28 -8.81
CA THR A 131 -20.83 -28.75 -9.51
C THR A 131 -19.56 -28.45 -8.72
N LEU A 132 -18.50 -29.21 -8.97
CA LEU A 132 -17.17 -28.91 -8.43
C LEU A 132 -16.15 -28.91 -9.57
N THR A 133 -15.62 -27.75 -9.90
CA THR A 133 -14.60 -27.61 -10.95
C THR A 133 -13.21 -28.02 -10.44
N VAL A 134 -12.30 -28.33 -11.38
CA VAL A 134 -10.91 -28.65 -11.04
C VAL A 134 -10.21 -27.48 -10.35
N GLU A 135 -10.54 -26.23 -10.69
CA GLU A 135 -10.00 -25.05 -9.99
C GLU A 135 -10.56 -24.92 -8.56
N GLN A 136 -11.87 -25.11 -8.37
CA GLN A 136 -12.49 -25.07 -7.04
C GLN A 136 -11.94 -26.17 -6.11
N GLU A 137 -11.74 -27.38 -6.64
CA GLU A 137 -11.13 -28.49 -5.89
C GLU A 137 -9.67 -28.17 -5.51
N LYS A 138 -8.90 -27.53 -6.41
CA LYS A 138 -7.55 -27.04 -6.08
C LYS A 138 -7.58 -25.95 -4.98
N HIS A 139 -8.55 -25.05 -5.01
CA HIS A 139 -8.72 -24.03 -3.98
C HIS A 139 -9.07 -24.64 -2.62
N LEU A 140 -9.98 -25.61 -2.57
CA LEU A 140 -10.29 -26.37 -1.35
C LEU A 140 -9.05 -27.09 -0.81
N MET A 141 -8.28 -27.72 -1.69
CA MET A 141 -7.03 -28.41 -1.34
C MET A 141 -5.93 -27.48 -0.83
N ARG A 142 -5.93 -26.21 -1.24
CA ARG A 142 -5.02 -25.18 -0.75
C ARG A 142 -5.52 -24.61 0.59
N PHE A 143 -6.78 -24.20 0.65
CA PHE A 143 -7.44 -23.65 1.83
C PHE A 143 -7.32 -24.58 3.03
N GLY A 144 -7.62 -25.88 2.86
CA GLY A 144 -7.49 -26.84 3.95
C GLY A 144 -6.05 -27.01 4.45
N ARG A 145 -5.05 -26.95 3.55
CA ARG A 145 -3.63 -27.04 3.93
C ARG A 145 -3.15 -25.81 4.70
N GLU A 146 -3.60 -24.63 4.29
CA GLU A 146 -3.28 -23.37 4.97
C GLU A 146 -3.87 -23.31 6.39
N HIS A 147 -4.97 -24.01 6.64
CA HIS A 147 -5.61 -24.14 7.96
C HIS A 147 -5.17 -25.39 8.74
N GLY A 148 -4.07 -26.04 8.33
CA GLY A 148 -3.49 -27.16 9.08
C GLY A 148 -4.21 -28.50 8.94
N LEU A 149 -5.12 -28.65 7.96
CA LEU A 149 -5.75 -29.94 7.64
C LEU A 149 -4.83 -30.79 6.77
N THR A 150 -4.81 -32.10 7.06
CA THR A 150 -4.10 -33.07 6.23
C THR A 150 -4.81 -33.27 4.90
N LYS A 151 -4.05 -33.68 3.87
CA LYS A 151 -4.60 -33.94 2.53
C LYS A 151 -5.71 -34.99 2.58
N GLU A 152 -5.55 -35.99 3.42
CA GLU A 152 -6.48 -37.10 3.63
C GLU A 152 -7.80 -36.61 4.24
N GLN A 153 -7.73 -35.71 5.24
CA GLN A 153 -8.91 -35.09 5.84
C GLN A 153 -9.67 -34.24 4.81
N ILE A 154 -8.96 -33.43 4.03
CA ILE A 154 -9.57 -32.56 3.01
C ILE A 154 -10.32 -33.39 1.97
N ILE A 155 -9.68 -34.44 1.43
CA ILE A 155 -10.30 -35.33 0.45
C ILE A 155 -11.53 -36.03 1.07
N PHE A 156 -11.40 -36.53 2.30
CA PHE A 156 -12.51 -37.17 3.01
C PHE A 156 -13.74 -36.27 3.13
N TRP A 157 -13.54 -34.99 3.49
CA TRP A 157 -14.63 -34.02 3.60
C TRP A 157 -15.25 -33.66 2.25
N ILE A 158 -14.43 -33.47 1.21
CA ILE A 158 -14.90 -33.18 -0.16
C ILE A 158 -15.74 -34.35 -0.68
N GLU A 159 -15.24 -35.58 -0.59
CA GLU A 159 -15.96 -36.76 -1.06
C GLU A 159 -17.25 -37.02 -0.27
N GLY A 160 -17.20 -36.84 1.05
CA GLY A 160 -18.37 -36.94 1.92
C GLY A 160 -19.46 -35.94 1.52
N LYS A 161 -19.09 -34.68 1.29
CA LYS A 161 -20.07 -33.65 0.91
C LYS A 161 -20.60 -33.79 -0.50
N LEU A 162 -19.78 -34.19 -1.47
CA LEU A 162 -20.26 -34.49 -2.83
C LEU A 162 -21.28 -35.63 -2.83
N LYS A 163 -21.07 -36.65 -1.98
CA LYS A 163 -22.01 -37.77 -1.82
C LYS A 163 -23.32 -37.36 -1.15
N GLU A 164 -23.26 -36.45 -0.18
CA GLU A 164 -24.45 -35.91 0.52
C GLU A 164 -25.26 -34.95 -0.36
N SER A 165 -24.60 -34.07 -1.12
CA SER A 165 -25.26 -33.03 -1.93
C SER A 165 -25.67 -33.51 -3.32
N GLY A 166 -25.08 -34.60 -3.82
CA GLY A 166 -25.28 -35.10 -5.18
C GLY A 166 -24.55 -34.29 -6.26
N ALA A 167 -23.67 -33.36 -5.87
CA ALA A 167 -22.89 -32.53 -6.79
C ALA A 167 -21.85 -33.34 -7.57
N GLN A 168 -21.56 -32.93 -8.82
CA GLN A 168 -20.67 -33.66 -9.73
C GLN A 168 -19.39 -32.87 -10.06
N ARG A 169 -18.27 -33.60 -10.20
CA ARG A 169 -17.01 -33.03 -10.67
C ARG A 169 -17.07 -32.76 -12.17
N VAL A 170 -16.71 -31.55 -12.59
CA VAL A 170 -16.70 -31.15 -14.00
C VAL A 170 -15.27 -31.16 -14.53
N ALA A 171 -15.02 -31.91 -15.61
CA ALA A 171 -13.73 -31.93 -16.30
C ALA A 171 -13.55 -30.66 -17.17
N PRO A 172 -12.32 -30.15 -17.34
CA PRO A 172 -12.07 -28.94 -18.10
C PRO A 172 -12.43 -29.12 -19.59
N PRO A 173 -12.97 -28.08 -20.27
CA PRO A 173 -13.21 -28.15 -21.71
C PRO A 173 -11.88 -28.19 -22.48
N ALA A 174 -11.83 -29.00 -23.55
CA ALA A 174 -10.67 -29.09 -24.44
C ALA A 174 -10.40 -27.73 -25.11
N ALA A 175 -9.14 -27.29 -25.09
CA ALA A 175 -8.70 -26.04 -25.71
C ALA A 175 -9.08 -25.98 -27.20
N VAL A 176 -9.77 -24.92 -27.60
CA VAL A 176 -10.14 -24.65 -28.99
C VAL A 176 -9.02 -23.85 -29.64
N SER A 177 -8.30 -24.46 -30.59
CA SER A 177 -7.31 -23.76 -31.42
C SER A 177 -7.99 -22.69 -32.30
N PRO A 178 -7.41 -21.49 -32.46
CA PRO A 178 -7.97 -20.45 -33.32
C PRO A 178 -7.90 -20.84 -34.82
N PRO A 179 -8.80 -20.31 -35.67
CA PRO A 179 -8.89 -20.71 -37.07
C PRO A 179 -7.72 -20.13 -37.88
N LYS A 180 -7.14 -20.96 -38.75
CA LYS A 180 -6.17 -20.54 -39.77
C LYS A 180 -6.82 -19.53 -40.73
N ARG A 181 -6.17 -18.38 -40.90
CA ARG A 181 -6.40 -17.50 -42.06
C ARG A 181 -5.37 -17.86 -43.13
N ASP A 182 -5.88 -18.24 -44.30
CA ASP A 182 -5.08 -18.51 -45.49
C ASP A 182 -4.65 -17.20 -46.19
N GLY A 183 -3.33 -17.08 -46.45
CA GLY A 183 -2.77 -16.50 -47.68
C GLY A 183 -2.38 -15.03 -47.68
N GLN A 184 -1.11 -14.71 -47.35
CA GLN A 184 -0.10 -14.21 -48.32
C GLN A 184 1.27 -13.96 -47.67
N ALA A 185 2.30 -14.52 -48.33
CA ALA A 185 3.75 -14.30 -48.21
C ALA A 185 4.39 -14.44 -46.82
N SER A 186 5.34 -15.38 -46.70
CA SER A 186 6.27 -15.46 -45.58
C SER A 186 7.09 -14.17 -45.47
N SER A 187 6.65 -13.20 -44.66
CA SER A 187 7.56 -12.22 -44.08
C SER A 187 8.13 -12.81 -42.79
N ASN A 188 9.45 -12.70 -42.63
CA ASN A 188 10.11 -12.99 -41.37
C ASN A 188 9.40 -12.17 -40.26
N PRO A 189 8.98 -12.77 -39.13
CA PRO A 189 8.32 -12.04 -38.03
C PRO A 189 9.06 -10.76 -37.62
N GLN A 190 10.40 -10.81 -37.62
CA GLN A 190 11.27 -9.65 -37.35
C GLN A 190 11.11 -8.54 -38.40
N GLU A 191 11.01 -8.88 -39.68
CA GLU A 191 10.86 -7.91 -40.77
C GLU A 191 9.48 -7.26 -40.77
N GLU A 192 8.42 -8.02 -40.45
CA GLU A 192 7.08 -7.46 -40.31
C GLU A 192 7.00 -6.52 -39.10
N PHE A 193 7.67 -6.88 -38.00
CA PHE A 193 7.77 -6.05 -36.81
C PHE A 193 8.53 -4.73 -37.08
N LEU A 194 9.72 -4.81 -37.69
CA LEU A 194 10.49 -3.63 -38.10
C LEU A 194 9.72 -2.76 -39.11
N ARG A 195 8.91 -3.37 -39.98
CA ARG A 195 8.04 -2.64 -40.90
C ARG A 195 6.92 -1.90 -40.16
N MET A 196 6.33 -2.49 -39.12
CA MET A 196 5.35 -1.82 -38.27
C MET A 196 5.97 -0.65 -37.50
N LEU A 197 7.18 -0.82 -36.95
CA LEU A 197 7.93 0.26 -36.31
C LEU A 197 8.18 1.43 -37.27
N ARG A 198 8.67 1.15 -38.47
CA ARG A 198 8.90 2.18 -39.52
C ARG A 198 7.63 2.87 -40.00
N LEU A 199 6.49 2.16 -40.03
CA LEU A 199 5.19 2.74 -40.40
C LEU A 199 4.61 3.64 -39.31
N SER A 200 5.03 3.46 -38.06
CA SER A 200 4.60 4.30 -36.94
C SER A 200 5.19 5.72 -36.99
N GLY A 201 6.39 5.86 -37.56
CA GLY A 201 7.10 7.13 -37.70
C GLY A 201 7.58 7.73 -36.37
N LEU A 202 7.59 6.95 -35.29
CA LEU A 202 8.10 7.38 -33.98
C LEU A 202 9.63 7.36 -33.98
N ASP A 203 10.26 8.41 -33.46
CA ASP A 203 11.70 8.47 -33.20
C ASP A 203 11.99 8.34 -31.69
N GLY A 204 13.28 8.33 -31.33
CA GLY A 204 13.74 8.12 -29.95
C GLY A 204 13.28 9.18 -28.95
N GLU A 205 12.81 10.35 -29.41
CA GLU A 205 12.26 11.40 -28.53
C GLU A 205 10.72 11.32 -28.40
N ASP A 206 10.03 10.65 -29.34
CA ASP A 206 8.57 10.56 -29.38
C ASP A 206 8.00 9.24 -28.83
N MET A 207 8.80 8.18 -28.66
CA MET A 207 8.29 6.88 -28.19
C MET A 207 8.20 6.81 -26.66
N THR A 208 6.97 6.80 -26.13
CA THR A 208 6.68 6.61 -24.70
C THR A 208 6.77 5.14 -24.27
N ASP A 209 7.00 4.87 -22.97
CA ASP A 209 7.05 3.50 -22.43
C ASP A 209 5.75 2.71 -22.70
N ASP A 210 4.59 3.35 -22.62
CA ASP A 210 3.31 2.72 -22.98
C ASP A 210 3.24 2.34 -24.48
N GLN A 211 3.88 3.12 -25.35
CA GLN A 211 3.99 2.80 -26.78
C GLN A 211 5.03 1.72 -27.04
N ARG A 212 6.16 1.73 -26.32
CA ARG A 212 7.18 0.68 -26.34
C ARG A 212 6.57 -0.67 -25.96
N ASP A 213 5.83 -0.70 -24.85
CA ASP A 213 5.09 -1.88 -24.40
C ASP A 213 4.03 -2.31 -25.42
N ALA A 214 3.32 -1.37 -26.06
CA ALA A 214 2.37 -1.71 -27.11
C ALA A 214 3.04 -2.37 -28.33
N PHE A 215 4.24 -1.94 -28.73
CA PHE A 215 4.99 -2.57 -29.82
C PHE A 215 5.53 -3.94 -29.43
N ILE A 216 6.05 -4.11 -28.21
CA ILE A 216 6.50 -5.42 -27.71
C ILE A 216 5.34 -6.42 -27.71
N ASN A 217 4.15 -6.02 -27.24
CA ASN A 217 2.95 -6.85 -27.32
C ASN A 217 2.54 -7.17 -28.78
N MET A 218 2.77 -6.27 -29.75
CA MET A 218 2.53 -6.56 -31.17
C MET A 218 3.55 -7.54 -31.75
N ALA A 219 4.81 -7.50 -31.29
CA ALA A 219 5.87 -8.42 -31.69
C ALA A 219 5.62 -9.84 -31.20
N GLU A 220 5.15 -10.01 -29.96
CA GLU A 220 4.78 -11.31 -29.40
C GLU A 220 3.64 -11.97 -30.19
N ASN A 221 2.69 -11.17 -30.69
CA ASN A 221 1.61 -11.66 -31.55
C ASN A 221 2.11 -12.13 -32.94
N LEU A 222 3.29 -11.70 -33.37
CA LEU A 222 3.97 -12.19 -34.58
C LEU A 222 4.85 -13.41 -34.29
N GLY A 223 4.98 -13.81 -33.03
CA GLY A 223 5.79 -14.95 -32.58
C GLY A 223 7.25 -14.61 -32.29
N LEU A 224 7.57 -13.35 -31.98
CA LEU A 224 8.87 -12.93 -31.45
C LEU A 224 8.86 -13.04 -29.92
N GLU A 225 9.98 -13.43 -29.32
CA GLU A 225 10.14 -13.37 -27.86
C GLU A 225 10.33 -11.91 -27.42
N ALA A 226 9.97 -11.60 -26.17
CA ALA A 226 9.95 -10.22 -25.66
C ALA A 226 11.34 -9.55 -25.68
N ASP A 227 12.39 -10.31 -25.36
CA ASP A 227 13.79 -9.86 -25.40
C ASP A 227 14.24 -9.54 -26.82
N GLU A 228 13.89 -10.38 -27.79
CA GLU A 228 14.16 -10.17 -29.21
C GLU A 228 13.40 -8.95 -29.77
N ALA A 229 12.16 -8.72 -29.33
CA ALA A 229 11.37 -7.55 -29.70
C ALA A 229 11.95 -6.26 -29.12
N GLU A 230 12.46 -6.29 -27.88
CA GLU A 230 13.12 -5.14 -27.25
C GLU A 230 14.40 -4.76 -28.00
N ASP A 231 15.24 -5.73 -28.36
CA ASP A 231 16.47 -5.50 -29.14
C ASP A 231 16.17 -4.86 -30.51
N LEU A 232 15.07 -5.28 -31.17
CA LEU A 232 14.66 -4.73 -32.46
C LEU A 232 14.09 -3.31 -32.37
N VAL A 233 13.40 -2.99 -31.26
CA VAL A 233 12.93 -1.63 -30.98
C VAL A 233 14.13 -0.70 -30.74
N ASP A 234 15.10 -1.13 -29.94
CA ASP A 234 16.31 -0.35 -29.67
C ASP A 234 17.14 -0.13 -30.94
N LEU A 235 17.30 -1.17 -31.76
CA LEU A 235 17.95 -1.07 -33.07
C LEU A 235 17.23 -0.07 -34.00
N TYR A 236 15.89 -0.08 -34.01
CA TYR A 236 15.09 0.86 -34.80
C TYR A 236 15.26 2.31 -34.31
N LEU A 237 15.30 2.54 -33.00
CA LEU A 237 15.52 3.88 -32.43
C LEU A 237 16.94 4.39 -32.71
N GLU A 238 17.95 3.50 -32.64
CA GLU A 238 19.32 3.82 -33.02
C GLU A 238 19.42 4.18 -34.52
N GLU A 239 18.74 3.44 -35.39
CA GLU A 239 18.66 3.74 -36.84
C GLU A 239 17.92 5.06 -37.13
N ALA A 240 16.81 5.32 -36.43
CA ALA A 240 16.02 6.55 -36.59
C ALA A 240 16.81 7.80 -36.17
N ASN A 241 17.66 7.68 -35.15
CA ASN A 241 18.57 8.74 -34.71
C ASN A 241 19.81 8.89 -35.63
N GLY A 242 20.06 7.94 -36.53
CA GLY A 242 21.25 7.87 -37.40
C GLY A 242 21.13 8.55 -38.77
N ALA A 243 19.98 9.13 -39.13
CA ALA A 243 19.76 9.73 -40.46
C ALA A 243 20.18 11.22 -40.58
N SER A 244 21.43 11.56 -40.23
CA SER A 244 22.27 12.53 -40.97
C SER A 244 23.68 12.62 -40.37
N PRO A 245 24.75 12.33 -41.15
CA PRO A 245 26.12 12.52 -40.71
C PRO A 245 26.63 13.92 -41.07
N ALA A 246 27.16 14.64 -40.08
CA ALA A 246 28.09 15.74 -40.29
C ALA A 246 29.31 15.55 -39.38
N GLU A 247 30.30 14.88 -39.97
CA GLU A 247 31.75 15.03 -39.81
C GLU A 247 32.37 15.14 -38.40
N ALA A 248 33.04 14.05 -38.03
CA ALA A 248 34.16 14.02 -37.11
C ALA A 248 35.31 14.92 -37.57
N THR A 249 35.94 15.61 -36.63
CA THR A 249 37.37 15.97 -36.68
C THR A 249 37.97 16.00 -35.27
N PRO A 250 39.31 15.86 -35.14
CA PRO A 250 39.90 14.89 -34.23
C PRO A 250 40.48 15.46 -32.94
N GLU A 251 40.78 14.52 -32.04
CA GLU A 251 41.48 14.64 -30.77
C GLU A 251 42.92 15.18 -30.91
N ALA A 252 43.32 16.11 -30.02
CA ALA A 252 44.70 16.36 -29.56
C ALA A 252 44.71 17.35 -28.37
N PRO A 253 45.78 17.42 -27.55
CA PRO A 253 46.38 16.39 -26.70
C PRO A 253 46.25 16.75 -25.20
N ARG A 254 46.50 15.76 -24.33
CA ARG A 254 46.61 15.92 -22.87
C ARG A 254 47.72 16.91 -22.48
N ILE A 255 47.39 17.88 -21.65
CA ILE A 255 48.36 18.66 -20.85
C ILE A 255 48.18 18.24 -19.39
N GLU A 256 49.20 17.59 -18.83
CA GLU A 256 49.36 17.38 -17.39
C GLU A 256 49.61 18.73 -16.70
N VAL A 257 48.74 19.10 -15.77
CA VAL A 257 49.06 20.12 -14.76
C VAL A 257 48.84 19.51 -13.38
N SER A 258 49.96 19.27 -12.70
CA SER A 258 50.05 18.86 -11.31
C SER A 258 49.32 19.84 -10.37
N ARG A 259 48.34 19.36 -9.60
CA ARG A 259 47.86 20.07 -8.39
C ARG A 259 48.75 19.69 -7.20
N PRO A 260 49.33 20.64 -6.45
CA PRO A 260 49.81 20.35 -5.11
C PRO A 260 48.64 20.35 -4.12
N ALA A 261 48.78 19.51 -3.09
CA ALA A 261 47.79 19.28 -2.03
C ALA A 261 47.41 20.56 -1.25
N PRO A 262 46.17 20.68 -0.74
CA PRO A 262 45.82 21.75 0.19
C PRO A 262 46.34 21.44 1.60
N ARG A 263 46.97 22.47 2.19
CA ARG A 263 47.29 22.55 3.62
C ARG A 263 46.03 22.69 4.46
N GLU A 264 46.04 22.02 5.61
CA GLU A 264 45.15 22.23 6.75
C GLU A 264 45.16 23.70 7.20
N ALA A 265 43.98 24.22 7.53
CA ALA A 265 43.82 25.41 8.36
C ALA A 265 42.66 25.17 9.34
N GLU A 266 42.99 25.27 10.63
CA GLU A 266 42.08 25.20 11.77
C GLU A 266 41.13 26.42 11.87
N PRO A 267 40.03 26.30 12.64
CA PRO A 267 38.83 27.13 12.48
C PRO A 267 38.81 28.35 13.41
N ARG A 268 38.15 29.44 13.00
CA ARG A 268 37.66 30.51 13.88
C ARG A 268 36.43 31.22 13.28
N PRO A 269 35.62 31.89 14.12
CA PRO A 269 34.20 31.56 14.32
C PRO A 269 33.26 32.43 13.50
N VAL A 270 32.09 31.89 13.15
CA VAL A 270 30.95 32.67 12.68
C VAL A 270 29.83 32.54 13.72
N ALA A 271 29.33 33.70 14.09
CA ALA A 271 28.45 33.98 15.22
C ALA A 271 27.11 33.24 15.15
N ASP A 272 26.64 32.91 16.35
CA ASP A 272 25.33 32.37 16.68
C ASP A 272 24.18 33.12 15.99
N GLY A 273 23.40 32.36 15.25
CA GLY A 273 22.13 32.76 14.65
C GLY A 273 21.38 31.59 14.03
N ALA A 274 21.67 30.35 14.43
CA ALA A 274 20.86 29.18 14.11
C ALA A 274 19.91 28.96 15.30
N SER A 275 18.76 29.63 15.27
CA SER A 275 17.66 29.25 16.16
C SER A 275 17.16 27.88 15.73
N ALA A 276 17.19 26.94 16.66
CA ALA A 276 16.75 25.57 16.53
C ALA A 276 15.32 25.46 15.94
N VAL A 277 15.19 24.70 14.85
CA VAL A 277 13.89 24.24 14.31
C VAL A 277 13.57 22.82 14.80
N GLU A 278 14.43 22.21 15.61
CA GLU A 278 14.21 20.85 16.16
C GLU A 278 13.20 20.77 17.32
N SER A 279 12.37 21.80 17.58
CA SER A 279 11.46 21.81 18.73
C SER A 279 9.97 22.07 18.46
N GLU A 280 9.52 22.27 17.21
CA GLU A 280 8.11 22.66 16.94
C GLU A 280 7.20 21.55 16.39
N VAL A 281 7.73 20.46 15.84
CA VAL A 281 6.90 19.39 15.23
C VAL A 281 5.95 18.71 16.26
N PRO A 282 6.37 18.39 17.50
CA PRO A 282 5.45 17.86 18.51
C PRO A 282 4.43 18.90 19.02
N ALA A 283 4.73 20.19 18.89
CA ALA A 283 3.88 21.28 19.39
C ALA A 283 2.75 21.63 18.41
N GLU A 284 2.93 21.46 17.10
CA GLU A 284 1.87 21.67 16.10
C GLU A 284 0.76 20.61 16.18
N HIS A 285 1.10 19.33 16.39
CA HIS A 285 0.13 18.24 16.51
C HIS A 285 -0.88 18.44 17.66
N GLY A 286 -0.49 19.19 18.70
CA GLY A 286 -1.39 19.54 19.82
C GLY A 286 -2.30 20.74 19.54
N ARG A 287 -1.99 21.56 18.52
CA ARG A 287 -2.76 22.78 18.16
C ARG A 287 -3.72 22.55 17.00
N HIS A 288 -3.38 21.65 16.08
CA HIS A 288 -4.19 21.35 14.91
C HIS A 288 -4.65 19.89 14.96
N VAL A 289 -5.91 19.70 15.33
CA VAL A 289 -6.54 18.38 15.41
C VAL A 289 -7.07 17.99 14.03
N ASN A 290 -7.01 16.69 13.70
CA ASN A 290 -7.72 16.12 12.56
C ASN A 290 -9.21 16.48 12.63
N PHE A 291 -9.87 16.63 11.50
CA PHE A 291 -11.29 16.96 11.47
C PHE A 291 -12.06 16.10 10.48
N GLN A 292 -13.34 15.86 10.78
CA GLN A 292 -14.24 15.18 9.87
C GLN A 292 -14.94 16.20 8.97
N ASP A 293 -14.78 16.09 7.66
CA ASP A 293 -15.59 16.77 6.67
C ASP A 293 -16.78 15.86 6.26
N PRO A 294 -18.03 16.33 6.33
CA PRO A 294 -19.20 15.52 5.95
C PRO A 294 -19.21 15.06 4.49
N LEU A 295 -18.48 15.73 3.60
CA LEU A 295 -18.49 15.48 2.15
C LEU A 295 -17.32 14.61 1.71
N VAL A 296 -16.15 14.76 2.33
CA VAL A 296 -14.91 14.07 1.92
C VAL A 296 -14.29 13.16 2.97
N GLY A 297 -14.86 13.09 4.16
CA GLY A 297 -14.39 12.19 5.21
C GLY A 297 -13.36 12.81 6.14
N GLU A 298 -12.47 11.99 6.68
CA GLU A 298 -11.45 12.44 7.64
C GLU A 298 -10.33 13.21 6.93
N MET A 299 -10.03 14.40 7.45
CA MET A 299 -8.95 15.26 7.02
C MET A 299 -7.85 15.23 8.09
N LEU A 300 -6.68 14.70 7.72
CA LEU A 300 -5.56 14.51 8.63
C LEU A 300 -4.60 15.70 8.52
N PHE A 301 -4.13 16.18 9.68
CA PHE A 301 -3.15 17.25 9.76
C PHE A 301 -1.77 16.74 9.34
N VAL A 302 -1.12 17.47 8.43
CA VAL A 302 0.26 17.25 8.01
C VAL A 302 1.09 18.44 8.49
N PRO A 303 2.06 18.24 9.39
CA PRO A 303 2.84 19.33 9.97
C PRO A 303 3.76 19.98 8.95
N ALA A 304 4.14 21.23 9.20
CA ALA A 304 5.18 21.89 8.42
C ALA A 304 6.50 21.13 8.57
N GLY A 305 7.30 21.12 7.51
CA GLY A 305 8.57 20.40 7.55
C GLY A 305 9.39 20.51 6.27
N GLU A 306 10.62 20.02 6.37
CA GLU A 306 11.52 19.84 5.23
C GLU A 306 11.68 18.35 4.93
N PHE A 307 11.69 18.00 3.65
CA PHE A 307 12.02 16.65 3.18
C PHE A 307 12.83 16.67 1.89
N VAL A 308 13.40 15.53 1.54
CA VAL A 308 14.08 15.33 0.25
C VAL A 308 13.11 14.67 -0.73
N MET A 309 12.83 15.39 -1.81
CA MET A 309 11.95 14.97 -2.89
C MET A 309 12.74 14.31 -4.02
N GLY A 310 12.17 13.26 -4.62
CA GLY A 310 12.75 12.47 -5.69
C GLY A 310 13.57 11.26 -5.23
N SER A 311 14.26 10.62 -6.17
CA SER A 311 15.11 9.45 -5.94
C SER A 311 16.31 9.45 -6.89
N ASP A 312 17.47 9.05 -6.39
CA ASP A 312 18.66 8.70 -7.17
C ASP A 312 18.94 7.17 -7.11
N ALA A 313 17.94 6.38 -6.67
CA ALA A 313 18.07 4.92 -6.58
C ALA A 313 18.19 4.28 -7.98
N PRO A 314 18.91 3.16 -8.16
CA PRO A 314 19.08 2.52 -9.47
C PRO A 314 17.77 2.13 -10.15
N GLU A 315 16.75 1.77 -9.37
CA GLU A 315 15.41 1.42 -9.85
C GLU A 315 14.50 2.64 -10.11
N ALA A 316 14.98 3.86 -9.87
CA ALA A 316 14.24 5.09 -10.14
C ALA A 316 14.24 5.41 -11.63
N ALA A 317 13.06 5.68 -12.18
CA ALA A 317 12.96 6.20 -13.53
C ALA A 317 13.64 7.58 -13.63
N PRO A 318 14.19 7.96 -14.79
CA PRO A 318 14.92 9.22 -14.95
C PRO A 318 14.14 10.47 -14.53
N ASN A 319 12.80 10.42 -14.60
CA ASN A 319 11.93 11.53 -14.22
C ASN A 319 11.73 11.68 -12.69
N GLU A 320 12.10 10.67 -11.89
CA GLU A 320 12.04 10.68 -10.43
C GLU A 320 13.22 11.44 -9.79
N GLY A 321 14.25 11.76 -10.57
CA GLY A 321 15.43 12.51 -10.14
C GLY A 321 15.61 13.86 -10.87
N PRO A 322 16.58 14.68 -10.44
CA PRO A 322 17.46 14.44 -9.29
C PRO A 322 16.78 14.72 -7.95
N LEU A 323 17.41 14.28 -6.85
CA LEU A 323 17.04 14.65 -5.49
C LEU A 323 17.14 16.18 -5.24
N PHE A 324 16.17 16.76 -4.53
CA PHE A 324 16.24 18.15 -4.06
C PHE A 324 15.42 18.38 -2.77
N ARG A 325 15.77 19.43 -2.03
CA ARG A 325 15.08 19.77 -0.77
C ARG A 325 13.79 20.53 -1.02
N VAL A 326 12.75 20.19 -0.28
CA VAL A 326 11.49 20.93 -0.28
C VAL A 326 11.07 21.23 1.15
N THR A 327 10.72 22.49 1.40
CA THR A 327 10.08 22.93 2.65
C THR A 327 8.60 23.18 2.39
N LEU A 328 7.73 22.59 3.20
CA LEU A 328 6.28 22.76 3.14
C LEU A 328 5.75 23.38 4.43
N ASN A 329 4.74 24.22 4.30
CA ASN A 329 3.90 24.64 5.42
C ASN A 329 2.98 23.49 5.83
N HIS A 330 2.34 23.62 6.98
CA HIS A 330 1.31 22.67 7.39
C HIS A 330 0.07 22.75 6.49
N PHE A 331 -0.63 21.64 6.33
CA PHE A 331 -1.88 21.54 5.59
C PHE A 331 -2.70 20.36 6.10
N TYR A 332 -3.95 20.25 5.66
CA TYR A 332 -4.74 19.04 5.85
C TYR A 332 -4.85 18.27 4.53
N LEU A 333 -4.72 16.96 4.57
CA LEU A 333 -4.94 16.08 3.43
C LEU A 333 -6.02 15.06 3.78
N SER A 334 -6.89 14.72 2.82
CA SER A 334 -7.88 13.67 3.06
C SER A 334 -7.17 12.34 3.29
N ARG A 335 -7.58 11.64 4.36
CA ARG A 335 -7.02 10.33 4.76
C ARG A 335 -7.05 9.33 3.60
N HIS A 336 -8.14 9.40 2.84
CA HIS A 336 -8.46 8.52 1.73
C HIS A 336 -8.58 9.30 0.42
N LEU A 337 -8.57 8.55 -0.67
CA LEU A 337 -9.06 8.97 -1.98
C LEU A 337 -10.51 9.43 -1.91
N ILE A 338 -10.91 10.36 -2.80
CA ILE A 338 -12.32 10.75 -2.91
C ILE A 338 -13.13 9.56 -3.41
N THR A 339 -14.17 9.20 -2.65
CA THR A 339 -15.03 8.05 -2.96
C THR A 339 -16.08 8.38 -4.02
N ASN A 340 -16.65 7.34 -4.64
CA ASN A 340 -17.81 7.48 -5.53
C ASN A 340 -18.97 8.23 -4.85
N ALA A 341 -19.31 7.87 -3.61
CA ALA A 341 -20.38 8.54 -2.87
C ALA A 341 -20.09 10.03 -2.61
N SER A 342 -18.84 10.39 -2.29
CA SER A 342 -18.43 11.79 -2.13
C SER A 342 -18.55 12.57 -3.44
N TYR A 343 -18.02 12.01 -4.53
CA TYR A 343 -18.01 12.68 -5.84
C TYR A 343 -19.42 12.86 -6.41
N GLU A 344 -20.32 11.90 -6.18
CA GLU A 344 -21.70 11.96 -6.68
C GLU A 344 -22.57 13.01 -5.98
N GLN A 345 -22.16 13.51 -4.82
CA GLN A 345 -22.79 14.69 -4.23
C GLN A 345 -22.54 15.97 -5.06
N PHE A 346 -21.43 16.02 -5.79
CA PHE A 346 -21.11 17.06 -6.75
C PHE A 346 -21.73 16.76 -8.12
N GLN A 347 -21.59 15.53 -8.61
CA GLN A 347 -22.07 15.10 -9.92
C GLN A 347 -22.84 13.78 -9.85
N PRO A 348 -24.16 13.80 -9.56
CA PRO A 348 -24.94 12.57 -9.36
C PRO A 348 -24.97 11.62 -10.55
N SER A 349 -24.82 12.14 -11.77
CA SER A 349 -24.77 11.32 -12.99
C SER A 349 -23.51 10.45 -13.11
N HIS A 350 -22.49 10.70 -12.27
CA HIS A 350 -21.24 9.93 -12.26
C HIS A 350 -21.44 8.48 -11.82
N VAL A 351 -22.56 8.14 -11.16
CA VAL A 351 -22.93 6.75 -10.82
C VAL A 351 -22.88 5.80 -12.02
N ARG A 352 -23.11 6.32 -13.25
CA ARG A 352 -23.06 5.53 -14.49
C ARG A 352 -21.64 5.26 -15.01
N LYS A 353 -20.64 5.95 -14.47
CA LYS A 353 -19.22 5.83 -14.83
C LYS A 353 -18.43 5.01 -13.80
N ARG A 354 -19.07 4.51 -12.74
CA ARG A 354 -18.41 3.61 -11.78
C ARG A 354 -17.88 2.38 -12.52
N MET A 355 -16.77 1.83 -12.02
CA MET A 355 -16.32 0.51 -12.44
C MET A 355 -17.36 -0.56 -12.09
N PRO A 356 -17.51 -1.62 -12.91
CA PRO A 356 -18.41 -2.73 -12.58
C PRO A 356 -18.07 -3.34 -11.21
N GLY A 357 -19.02 -3.37 -10.29
CA GLY A 357 -18.79 -3.89 -8.93
C GLY A 357 -18.24 -2.85 -7.93
N ALA A 358 -17.85 -1.66 -8.38
CA ALA A 358 -17.42 -0.59 -7.49
C ALA A 358 -18.61 0.03 -6.73
N GLY A 359 -18.64 -0.21 -5.42
CA GLY A 359 -19.58 0.39 -4.48
C GLY A 359 -19.24 1.84 -4.08
N ASP A 360 -20.04 2.37 -3.15
CA ASP A 360 -19.97 3.76 -2.68
C ASP A 360 -18.62 4.16 -2.07
N ARG A 361 -17.95 3.21 -1.40
CA ARG A 361 -16.66 3.41 -0.74
C ARG A 361 -15.44 3.22 -1.65
N HIS A 362 -15.62 2.82 -2.90
CA HIS A 362 -14.50 2.75 -3.84
C HIS A 362 -14.08 4.15 -4.27
N PRO A 363 -12.79 4.35 -4.60
CA PRO A 363 -12.33 5.62 -5.13
C PRO A 363 -13.05 5.96 -6.44
N VAL A 364 -13.28 7.26 -6.64
CA VAL A 364 -13.81 7.75 -7.90
C VAL A 364 -12.72 7.67 -8.97
N VAL A 365 -13.08 7.11 -10.12
CA VAL A 365 -12.23 6.98 -11.32
C VAL A 365 -12.95 7.55 -12.53
N HIS A 366 -12.31 7.58 -13.71
CA HIS A 366 -12.83 8.26 -14.90
C HIS A 366 -13.06 9.77 -14.71
N VAL A 367 -12.28 10.37 -13.81
CA VAL A 367 -12.28 11.80 -13.53
C VAL A 367 -11.00 12.42 -14.07
N SER A 368 -11.15 13.47 -14.88
CA SER A 368 -10.03 14.27 -15.37
C SER A 368 -9.54 15.26 -14.32
N SER A 369 -8.29 15.73 -14.43
CA SER A 369 -7.76 16.76 -13.51
C SER A 369 -8.62 18.01 -13.46
N LEU A 370 -9.24 18.39 -14.61
CA LEU A 370 -10.13 19.54 -14.70
C LEU A 370 -11.44 19.34 -13.94
N GLU A 371 -11.99 18.12 -13.96
CA GLU A 371 -13.17 17.75 -13.17
C GLU A 371 -12.86 17.68 -11.68
N ALA A 372 -11.70 17.13 -11.31
CA ALA A 372 -11.23 17.09 -9.92
C ALA A 372 -11.03 18.50 -9.34
N ILE A 373 -10.49 19.44 -10.13
CA ILE A 373 -10.39 20.86 -9.74
C ILE A 373 -11.78 21.49 -9.54
N LYS A 374 -12.75 21.19 -10.41
CA LYS A 374 -14.14 21.67 -10.24
C LYS A 374 -14.79 21.10 -8.98
N PHE A 375 -14.53 19.83 -8.67
CA PHE A 375 -14.96 19.22 -7.41
C PHE A 375 -14.39 19.97 -6.20
N CYS A 376 -13.08 20.28 -6.21
CA CYS A 376 -12.44 21.06 -5.15
C CYS A 376 -13.05 22.48 -5.00
N GLN A 377 -13.35 23.14 -6.11
CA GLN A 377 -14.01 24.46 -6.11
C GLN A 377 -15.42 24.38 -5.53
N TRP A 378 -16.20 23.38 -5.93
CA TRP A 378 -17.54 23.12 -5.38
C TRP A 378 -17.48 22.82 -3.88
N LEU A 379 -16.55 21.96 -3.46
CA LEU A 379 -16.34 21.60 -2.07
C LEU A 379 -15.96 22.82 -1.23
N SER A 380 -15.10 23.68 -1.78
CA SER A 380 -14.71 24.94 -1.14
C SER A 380 -15.90 25.87 -0.92
N ALA A 381 -16.73 26.05 -1.95
CA ALA A 381 -17.92 26.88 -1.86
C ALA A 381 -18.94 26.34 -0.84
N ARG A 382 -19.06 25.00 -0.74
CA ARG A 382 -20.04 24.34 0.13
C ARG A 382 -19.64 24.32 1.60
N THR A 383 -18.35 24.17 1.88
CA THR A 383 -17.80 24.07 3.25
C THR A 383 -17.30 25.41 3.79
N ARG A 384 -17.10 26.41 2.91
CA ARG A 384 -16.40 27.67 3.19
C ARG A 384 -14.96 27.49 3.68
N LYS A 385 -14.34 26.35 3.37
CA LYS A 385 -12.91 26.10 3.51
C LYS A 385 -12.24 26.11 2.14
N LYS A 386 -10.93 26.27 2.08
CA LYS A 386 -10.21 26.30 0.79
C LYS A 386 -9.65 24.93 0.45
N TYR A 387 -10.34 24.24 -0.46
CA TYR A 387 -9.96 22.93 -0.98
C TYR A 387 -9.32 23.01 -2.36
N ARG A 388 -8.35 22.13 -2.61
CA ARG A 388 -7.65 21.96 -3.88
C ARG A 388 -7.07 20.55 -4.02
N LEU A 389 -6.56 20.23 -5.20
CA LEU A 389 -5.67 19.08 -5.35
C LEU A 389 -4.38 19.30 -4.53
N PRO A 390 -3.75 18.22 -4.03
CA PRO A 390 -2.41 18.31 -3.46
C PRO A 390 -1.44 18.80 -4.54
N THR A 391 -0.46 19.59 -4.15
CA THR A 391 0.73 19.74 -4.98
C THR A 391 1.48 18.41 -5.03
N GLU A 392 2.27 18.22 -6.07
CA GLU A 392 3.11 17.04 -6.23
C GLU A 392 4.03 16.85 -5.02
N ALA A 393 4.59 17.95 -4.51
CA ALA A 393 5.45 17.92 -3.33
C ALA A 393 4.70 17.59 -2.04
N GLU A 394 3.48 18.12 -1.84
CA GLU A 394 2.65 17.77 -0.69
C GLU A 394 2.23 16.31 -0.72
N TRP A 395 1.92 15.77 -1.90
CA TRP A 395 1.59 14.36 -2.06
C TRP A 395 2.78 13.48 -1.68
N GLU A 396 3.97 13.77 -2.21
CA GLU A 396 5.16 12.98 -1.92
C GLU A 396 5.56 13.10 -0.45
N TYR A 397 5.52 14.29 0.13
CA TYR A 397 5.76 14.49 1.56
C TYR A 397 4.82 13.66 2.41
N ALA A 398 3.52 13.71 2.11
CA ALA A 398 2.50 12.97 2.84
C ALA A 398 2.67 11.44 2.73
N ALA A 399 3.19 10.94 1.61
CA ALA A 399 3.48 9.52 1.40
C ALA A 399 4.81 9.10 2.06
N ARG A 400 5.86 9.88 1.84
CA ARG A 400 7.27 9.56 2.11
C ARG A 400 7.69 9.87 3.54
N GLY A 401 7.05 10.83 4.20
CA GLY A 401 7.50 11.36 5.48
C GLY A 401 8.83 12.13 5.38
N THR A 402 9.35 12.53 6.54
CA THR A 402 10.67 13.20 6.66
C THR A 402 11.84 12.23 6.74
N ASP A 403 11.55 10.93 6.96
CA ASP A 403 12.52 9.83 7.07
C ASP A 403 12.85 9.16 5.72
N GLY A 404 12.31 9.67 4.60
CA GLY A 404 12.73 9.30 3.25
C GLY A 404 12.23 7.93 2.79
N ARG A 405 11.01 7.53 3.18
CA ARG A 405 10.50 6.18 2.92
C ARG A 405 10.29 5.87 1.44
N LYS A 406 10.71 4.68 1.03
CA LYS A 406 10.50 4.13 -0.31
C LYS A 406 9.01 3.87 -0.59
N TYR A 407 8.28 3.33 0.38
CA TYR A 407 6.83 3.13 0.36
C TYR A 407 6.18 3.85 1.54
N PRO A 408 4.87 4.13 1.53
CA PRO A 408 4.21 4.79 2.66
C PRO A 408 4.43 4.09 4.01
N TRP A 409 4.38 2.76 4.01
CA TRP A 409 4.62 1.90 5.17
C TRP A 409 6.11 1.73 5.56
N GLY A 410 7.06 2.33 4.83
CA GLY A 410 8.49 2.27 5.13
C GLY A 410 9.34 1.74 3.98
N ASN A 411 10.48 1.15 4.32
CA ASN A 411 11.48 0.65 3.37
C ASN A 411 11.45 -0.88 3.25
N TYR A 412 10.28 -1.49 3.49
CA TYR A 412 10.09 -2.93 3.47
C TYR A 412 9.57 -3.39 2.11
N GLU A 413 10.43 -4.09 1.38
CA GLU A 413 10.09 -4.77 0.12
C GLU A 413 9.16 -5.95 0.34
N GLY A 414 8.46 -6.38 -0.73
CA GLY A 414 7.62 -7.59 -0.70
C GLY A 414 6.38 -7.49 0.19
N ARG A 415 6.02 -6.28 0.63
CA ARG A 415 4.83 -6.00 1.44
C ARG A 415 3.63 -5.63 0.58
N GLY A 416 3.37 -6.40 -0.47
CA GLY A 416 2.19 -6.20 -1.32
C GLY A 416 0.88 -6.44 -0.57
N ASP A 417 0.90 -7.13 0.58
CA ASP A 417 -0.23 -7.25 1.50
C ASP A 417 -0.72 -5.92 2.09
N LEU A 418 0.05 -4.83 1.92
CA LEU A 418 -0.25 -3.51 2.45
C LEU A 418 -0.85 -2.54 1.42
N ALA A 419 -1.08 -2.97 0.18
CA ALA A 419 -1.60 -2.13 -0.88
C ALA A 419 -2.46 -2.93 -1.85
N ASN A 420 -3.33 -2.24 -2.58
CA ASN A 420 -4.01 -2.83 -3.72
C ASN A 420 -3.22 -2.54 -5.00
N PHE A 421 -2.79 -3.57 -5.71
CA PHE A 421 -1.97 -3.46 -6.92
C PHE A 421 -2.20 -4.66 -7.85
N ALA A 422 -1.48 -4.76 -8.96
CA ALA A 422 -1.62 -5.91 -9.85
C ALA A 422 -1.10 -7.20 -9.17
N ASP A 423 -2.01 -7.96 -8.60
CA ASP A 423 -1.76 -9.19 -7.86
C ASP A 423 -2.48 -10.39 -8.50
N ARG A 424 -2.56 -11.53 -7.81
CA ARG A 424 -3.19 -12.74 -8.36
C ARG A 424 -4.66 -12.57 -8.74
N ASN A 425 -5.39 -11.62 -8.16
CA ASN A 425 -6.79 -11.34 -8.47
C ASN A 425 -6.96 -10.58 -9.77
N THR A 426 -5.90 -9.93 -10.25
CA THR A 426 -5.86 -9.23 -11.52
C THR A 426 -5.37 -10.13 -12.66
N ASN A 427 -5.82 -9.88 -13.89
CA ASN A 427 -5.43 -10.66 -15.06
C ASN A 427 -4.41 -9.92 -15.95
N PHE A 428 -3.34 -9.38 -15.35
CA PHE A 428 -2.23 -8.78 -16.08
C PHE A 428 -1.04 -9.72 -16.15
N ALA A 429 -0.24 -9.63 -17.22
CA ALA A 429 0.95 -10.47 -17.39
C ALA A 429 1.99 -10.23 -16.28
N TRP A 430 2.04 -9.01 -15.74
CA TRP A 430 2.95 -8.58 -14.70
C TRP A 430 2.39 -8.67 -13.27
N SER A 431 1.20 -9.26 -13.10
CA SER A 431 0.62 -9.40 -11.78
C SER A 431 1.47 -10.30 -10.88
N ASP A 432 1.65 -9.90 -9.63
CA ASP A 432 2.29 -10.74 -8.62
C ASP A 432 1.36 -11.88 -8.21
N ARG A 433 1.69 -13.12 -8.61
CA ARG A 433 0.84 -14.29 -8.39
C ARG A 433 0.96 -14.88 -6.99
N ASP A 434 1.95 -14.44 -6.21
CA ASP A 434 2.18 -14.91 -4.85
C ASP A 434 1.40 -14.08 -3.81
N ILE A 435 0.94 -12.88 -4.19
CA ILE A 435 0.19 -11.96 -3.34
C ILE A 435 -1.30 -12.00 -3.65
N ASP A 436 -2.11 -11.85 -2.60
CA ASP A 436 -3.57 -11.84 -2.63
C ASP A 436 -4.09 -10.68 -1.77
N ASP A 437 -4.43 -9.57 -2.41
CA ASP A 437 -5.02 -8.39 -1.78
C ASP A 437 -6.55 -8.51 -1.65
N GLY A 438 -7.16 -9.49 -2.32
CA GLY A 438 -8.58 -9.80 -2.31
C GLY A 438 -9.43 -8.99 -3.30
N TYR A 439 -8.83 -8.17 -4.16
CA TYR A 439 -9.51 -7.24 -5.04
C TYR A 439 -9.06 -7.38 -6.51
N PRO A 440 -9.95 -7.80 -7.43
CA PRO A 440 -9.61 -7.88 -8.85
C PRO A 440 -9.53 -6.51 -9.56
N GLU A 441 -9.95 -5.44 -8.87
CA GLU A 441 -9.96 -4.05 -9.32
C GLU A 441 -9.67 -3.12 -8.13
N THR A 442 -10.14 -1.87 -8.16
CA THR A 442 -10.07 -0.95 -7.01
C THR A 442 -10.63 -1.60 -5.75
N SER A 443 -10.08 -1.25 -4.58
CA SER A 443 -10.62 -1.63 -3.27
C SER A 443 -11.43 -0.48 -2.65
N PRO A 444 -12.37 -0.77 -1.74
CA PRO A 444 -12.95 0.26 -0.89
C PRO A 444 -11.85 1.00 -0.12
N VAL A 445 -11.92 2.32 -0.06
CA VAL A 445 -10.90 3.12 0.64
C VAL A 445 -10.74 2.67 2.09
N GLY A 446 -9.49 2.56 2.54
CA GLY A 446 -9.15 2.06 3.87
C GLY A 446 -9.32 0.55 4.07
N ALA A 447 -9.24 -0.22 2.99
CA ALA A 447 -9.04 -1.67 3.07
C ALA A 447 -7.64 -2.04 3.58
N PHE A 448 -6.65 -1.15 3.41
CA PHE A 448 -5.23 -1.38 3.76
C PHE A 448 -4.73 -0.40 4.84
N PRO A 449 -5.27 -0.43 6.07
CA PRO A 449 -4.89 0.52 7.11
C PRO A 449 -3.42 0.39 7.55
N PHE A 450 -2.83 -0.80 7.41
CA PHE A 450 -1.41 -1.03 7.72
C PHE A 450 -0.46 -0.52 6.63
N GLY A 451 -0.98 -0.17 5.46
CA GLY A 451 -0.24 0.50 4.38
C GLY A 451 -0.12 2.02 4.56
N ALA A 452 -0.61 2.56 5.67
CA ALA A 452 -0.64 3.99 5.90
C ALA A 452 0.75 4.63 5.99
N SER A 453 0.85 5.88 5.57
CA SER A 453 2.07 6.68 5.67
C SER A 453 2.42 7.04 7.12
N ALA A 454 3.58 7.67 7.34
CA ALA A 454 3.99 8.20 8.64
C ALA A 454 2.97 9.18 9.26
N PHE A 455 2.16 9.83 8.42
CA PHE A 455 1.11 10.76 8.83
C PHE A 455 -0.28 10.12 8.92
N GLY A 456 -0.39 8.79 8.72
CA GLY A 456 -1.65 8.06 8.76
C GLY A 456 -2.47 8.10 7.48
N MET A 457 -1.89 8.57 6.35
CA MET A 457 -2.58 8.61 5.06
C MET A 457 -2.63 7.22 4.45
N GLU A 458 -3.82 6.75 4.11
CA GLU A 458 -4.03 5.44 3.51
C GLU A 458 -4.10 5.54 1.97
N ASP A 459 -3.93 4.40 1.31
CA ASP A 459 -3.99 4.27 -0.15
C ASP A 459 -3.04 5.24 -0.89
N MET A 460 -1.94 5.66 -0.26
CA MET A 460 -0.88 6.48 -0.90
C MET A 460 -0.01 5.65 -1.86
N ALA A 461 -0.20 4.34 -1.87
CA ALA A 461 0.44 3.38 -2.73
C ALA A 461 -0.63 2.39 -3.23
N GLY A 462 -0.89 2.38 -4.53
CA GLY A 462 -1.87 1.49 -5.15
C GLY A 462 -3.29 2.03 -5.14
N ASN A 463 -4.26 1.15 -5.30
CA ASN A 463 -5.68 1.44 -5.54
C ASN A 463 -5.88 2.25 -6.82
N VAL A 464 -5.68 3.56 -6.83
CA VAL A 464 -5.73 4.38 -8.06
C VAL A 464 -4.64 5.43 -8.06
N TRP A 465 -4.15 5.77 -9.25
CA TRP A 465 -3.30 6.94 -9.44
C TRP A 465 -4.03 8.20 -9.00
N GLU A 466 -3.29 9.22 -8.61
CA GLU A 466 -3.88 10.44 -8.05
C GLU A 466 -3.41 11.69 -8.75
N TRP A 467 -4.37 12.45 -9.30
CA TRP A 467 -4.10 13.76 -9.86
C TRP A 467 -3.51 14.72 -8.83
N CYS A 468 -2.39 15.35 -9.19
CA CYS A 468 -1.80 16.47 -8.47
C CYS A 468 -2.15 17.80 -9.15
N LEU A 469 -1.99 18.90 -8.41
CA LEU A 469 -2.22 20.25 -8.90
C LEU A 469 -1.20 20.64 -9.98
N ASP A 470 0.03 20.14 -9.91
CA ASP A 470 1.16 20.62 -10.70
C ASP A 470 1.03 20.26 -12.18
N TYR A 471 1.44 21.21 -13.03
CA TYR A 471 1.82 20.85 -14.40
C TYR A 471 3.17 20.12 -14.36
N TYR A 472 3.34 19.13 -15.22
CA TYR A 472 4.57 18.34 -15.26
C TYR A 472 5.75 19.20 -15.69
N GLU A 473 6.81 19.16 -14.88
CA GLU A 473 8.14 19.63 -15.23
C GLU A 473 9.22 18.63 -14.77
N PRO A 474 10.35 18.54 -15.49
CA PRO A 474 11.53 17.86 -15.00
C PRO A 474 12.00 18.48 -13.69
N TYR A 475 12.50 17.66 -12.77
CA TYR A 475 13.07 18.16 -11.53
C TYR A 475 14.33 18.97 -11.80
N ARG A 476 14.53 19.97 -10.93
CA ARG A 476 15.69 20.85 -10.96
C ARG A 476 16.32 20.83 -9.57
N PRO A 477 17.65 20.64 -9.48
CA PRO A 477 18.36 20.52 -8.20
C PRO A 477 18.48 21.89 -7.52
N ALA A 478 17.37 22.38 -6.98
CA ALA A 478 17.29 23.63 -6.25
C ALA A 478 16.27 23.50 -5.10
N PRO A 479 16.59 23.99 -3.89
CA PRO A 479 15.62 24.02 -2.80
C PRO A 479 14.36 24.78 -3.20
N LYS A 480 13.19 24.22 -2.87
CA LYS A 480 11.89 24.86 -3.11
C LYS A 480 11.12 25.02 -1.80
N VAL A 481 10.34 26.10 -1.68
CA VAL A 481 9.46 26.36 -0.55
C VAL A 481 8.02 26.43 -1.06
N ASN A 482 7.15 25.56 -0.56
CA ASN A 482 5.75 25.41 -0.98
C ASN A 482 5.57 25.40 -2.53
N PRO A 483 6.30 24.55 -3.27
CA PRO A 483 6.23 24.52 -4.72
C PRO A 483 4.80 24.16 -5.18
N ARG A 484 4.31 24.88 -6.19
CA ARG A 484 3.01 24.62 -6.85
C ARG A 484 3.16 24.23 -8.32
N GLY A 485 4.39 23.88 -8.71
CA GLY A 485 4.77 23.61 -10.09
C GLY A 485 4.69 24.86 -10.98
N PRO A 486 4.87 24.69 -12.30
CA PRO A 486 4.75 25.77 -13.26
C PRO A 486 3.29 26.21 -13.43
N THR A 487 3.10 27.49 -13.78
CA THR A 487 1.76 28.08 -13.97
C THR A 487 1.06 27.63 -15.24
N MET A 488 1.81 27.08 -16.20
CA MET A 488 1.32 26.58 -17.49
C MET A 488 2.03 25.27 -17.85
N GLY A 489 1.34 24.42 -18.62
CA GLY A 489 1.88 23.18 -19.16
C GLY A 489 0.83 22.39 -19.92
N ASN A 490 1.27 21.34 -20.61
CA ASN A 490 0.40 20.51 -21.44
C ASN A 490 -0.06 19.23 -20.74
N ARG A 491 0.62 18.83 -19.66
CA ARG A 491 0.35 17.61 -18.89
C ARG A 491 0.32 17.91 -17.40
N ARG A 492 -0.59 17.29 -16.65
CA ARG A 492 -0.65 17.32 -15.19
C ARG A 492 0.01 16.09 -14.61
N VAL A 493 0.60 16.22 -13.43
CA VAL A 493 1.22 15.11 -12.70
C VAL A 493 0.14 14.24 -12.06
N TYR A 494 0.40 12.93 -12.00
CA TYR A 494 -0.27 12.02 -11.07
C TYR A 494 0.74 11.08 -10.38
N ARG A 495 0.37 10.56 -9.20
CA ARG A 495 1.25 9.81 -8.28
C ARG A 495 0.57 8.58 -7.65
N GLY A 496 1.36 7.66 -7.10
CA GLY A 496 0.88 6.61 -6.18
C GLY A 496 0.72 5.19 -6.72
N GLY A 497 0.69 4.99 -8.04
CA GLY A 497 0.35 3.68 -8.59
C GLY A 497 -1.15 3.39 -8.51
N SER A 498 -1.56 2.23 -9.01
CA SER A 498 -2.96 1.80 -9.05
C SER A 498 -3.08 0.27 -8.88
N TRP A 499 -4.31 -0.23 -8.83
CA TRP A 499 -4.65 -1.65 -8.85
C TRP A 499 -4.13 -2.39 -10.09
N LYS A 500 -3.68 -1.67 -11.13
CA LYS A 500 -3.03 -2.24 -12.32
C LYS A 500 -1.52 -2.21 -12.27
N SER A 501 -0.94 -1.54 -11.28
CA SER A 501 0.48 -1.22 -11.24
C SER A 501 1.29 -2.40 -10.71
N ARG A 502 2.53 -2.53 -11.19
CA ARG A 502 3.52 -3.44 -10.60
C ARG A 502 3.88 -2.97 -9.19
N PHE A 503 4.36 -3.88 -8.35
CA PHE A 503 4.81 -3.53 -6.99
C PHE A 503 5.88 -2.41 -6.98
N ASN A 504 6.81 -2.41 -7.95
CA ASN A 504 7.83 -1.37 -8.08
C ASN A 504 7.27 0.03 -8.41
N SER A 505 6.05 0.11 -8.96
CA SER A 505 5.39 1.39 -9.26
C SER A 505 4.70 2.00 -8.03
N LEU A 506 4.68 1.29 -6.90
CA LEU A 506 4.07 1.76 -5.64
C LEU A 506 5.00 2.65 -4.80
N ARG A 507 6.22 2.91 -5.28
CA ARG A 507 7.18 3.75 -4.57
C ARG A 507 6.68 5.19 -4.48
N THR A 508 7.01 5.88 -3.38
CA THR A 508 6.56 7.26 -3.09
C THR A 508 7.05 8.29 -4.12
N THR A 509 8.10 7.97 -4.88
CA THR A 509 8.73 8.86 -5.86
C THR A 509 8.22 8.66 -7.28
N VAL A 510 7.53 7.53 -7.55
CA VAL A 510 7.03 7.22 -8.89
C VAL A 510 6.00 8.24 -9.31
N ARG A 511 6.18 8.76 -10.53
CA ARG A 511 5.38 9.84 -11.08
C ARG A 511 5.08 9.63 -12.54
N GLY A 512 3.84 9.93 -12.92
CA GLY A 512 3.39 9.97 -14.30
C GLY A 512 2.80 11.34 -14.64
N SER A 513 2.49 11.54 -15.92
CA SER A 513 1.77 12.73 -16.34
C SER A 513 0.88 12.45 -17.55
N ASN A 514 -0.25 13.14 -17.65
CA ASN A 514 -1.11 13.06 -18.83
C ASN A 514 -1.81 14.40 -19.09
N VAL A 515 -2.44 14.55 -20.25
CA VAL A 515 -3.16 15.77 -20.60
C VAL A 515 -4.28 16.04 -19.59
N PRO A 516 -4.59 17.30 -19.25
CA PRO A 516 -5.55 17.62 -18.19
C PRO A 516 -6.96 17.04 -18.37
N THR A 517 -7.35 16.73 -19.61
CA THR A 517 -8.64 16.15 -20.00
C THR A 517 -8.66 14.62 -19.97
N PHE A 518 -7.52 13.96 -19.79
CA PHE A 518 -7.42 12.51 -19.73
C PHE A 518 -8.16 11.97 -18.51
N SER A 519 -8.78 10.80 -18.66
CA SER A 519 -9.30 10.03 -17.53
C SER A 519 -9.36 8.54 -17.89
N CYS A 520 -9.15 7.68 -16.90
CA CYS A 520 -9.17 6.23 -17.03
C CYS A 520 -9.73 5.58 -15.76
N ASN A 521 -9.89 4.25 -15.77
CA ASN A 521 -10.50 3.49 -14.67
C ASN A 521 -9.58 3.22 -13.48
N ASP A 522 -8.37 3.75 -13.48
CA ASP A 522 -7.39 3.58 -12.42
C ASP A 522 -6.71 4.90 -12.03
N LEU A 523 -7.38 6.02 -12.31
CA LEU A 523 -6.93 7.38 -11.99
C LEU A 523 -8.06 8.18 -11.35
N GLY A 524 -7.82 8.59 -10.10
CA GLY A 524 -8.70 9.38 -9.26
C GLY A 524 -7.95 10.56 -8.64
N PHE A 525 -8.31 10.95 -7.42
CA PHE A 525 -7.67 12.04 -6.69
C PHE A 525 -8.03 12.05 -5.21
N ARG A 526 -7.22 12.77 -4.43
CA ARG A 526 -7.51 13.18 -3.05
C ARG A 526 -7.48 14.71 -2.93
N VAL A 527 -7.86 15.26 -1.77
CA VAL A 527 -7.98 16.72 -1.60
C VAL A 527 -7.16 17.24 -0.44
N VAL A 528 -6.60 18.43 -0.63
CA VAL A 528 -5.98 19.25 0.42
C VAL A 528 -6.97 20.32 0.87
N CYS A 529 -7.05 20.55 2.18
CA CYS A 529 -7.61 21.76 2.76
C CYS A 529 -6.46 22.63 3.28
N GLU A 530 -6.40 23.89 2.84
CA GLU A 530 -5.43 24.84 3.39
C GLU A 530 -5.77 25.17 4.84
N CYS A 531 -4.76 25.27 5.71
CA CYS A 531 -4.89 25.82 7.06
C CYS A 531 -4.95 27.34 6.98
N GLU A 532 -5.77 27.96 7.82
CA GLU A 532 -5.87 29.43 7.96
C GLU A 532 -4.76 30.01 8.84
#